data_AF-A0AA40SVX4-F1
#
_entry.id   AF-A0AA40SVX4-F1
#
_cell.length_a   1.000
_cell.length_b   1.000
_cell.length_c   1.000
_cell.angle_alpha   90.00
_cell.angle_beta   90.00
_cell.angle_gamma   90.00
#
_symmetry.space_group_name_H-M   'P 1'
#
loop_
_entity.id
_entity.type
_entity.pdbx_description
1 polymer ?
#
loop_
_entity_poly.entity_id
_entity_poly.type
_entity_poly.pdbx_seq_one_letter_code
_entity_poly.pdbx_strand_id
1 'polypeptide(L)'
;MKKLILIMPLIICFFWITSCGNSQTDTAETQTNQIEKSKTATIQETSTSTQNKTDTTQTTVSEKPKIGTVKELVNGDLMCYATLIDENGTEHNVGASFEICAEQATFVNKKVRVFYKLESVNDCQSAEPCGKTRKEYLITKMEILKPN
;
A
#
# COMPACT_ATOMS: atom_id res chain seq x y z
N MET A 1 -33.40 -35.17 1.99
CA MET A 1 -34.17 -34.35 1.03
C MET A 1 -34.99 -33.31 1.80
N LYS A 2 -34.81 -32.01 1.52
CA LYS A 2 -35.77 -30.91 1.69
C LYS A 2 -35.06 -29.61 1.27
N LYS A 3 -35.42 -29.03 0.13
CA LYS A 3 -35.01 -27.68 -0.27
C LYS A 3 -36.01 -26.71 0.35
N LEU A 4 -35.54 -25.67 1.03
CA LEU A 4 -36.34 -24.49 1.32
C LEU A 4 -35.73 -23.31 0.56
N ILE A 5 -36.44 -22.88 -0.48
CA ILE A 5 -36.12 -21.70 -1.27
C ILE A 5 -37.02 -20.60 -0.72
N LEU A 6 -36.42 -19.54 -0.18
CA LEU A 6 -37.16 -18.35 0.25
C LEU A 6 -36.75 -17.18 -0.64
N ILE A 7 -37.58 -16.95 -1.64
CA ILE A 7 -37.48 -15.81 -2.57
C ILE A 7 -37.96 -14.54 -1.87
N MET A 8 -37.12 -13.49 -1.89
CA MET A 8 -37.47 -12.13 -1.48
C MET A 8 -37.43 -11.19 -2.70
N PRO A 9 -38.30 -10.17 -2.75
CA PRO A 9 -38.64 -9.49 -4.01
C PRO A 9 -37.59 -8.48 -4.48
N LEU A 10 -37.52 -8.36 -5.81
CA LEU A 10 -36.72 -7.41 -6.56
C LEU A 10 -37.28 -5.98 -6.39
N ILE A 11 -36.64 -5.14 -5.57
CA ILE A 11 -36.98 -3.71 -5.46
C ILE A 11 -36.22 -2.93 -6.54
N ILE A 12 -36.93 -2.61 -7.64
CA ILE A 12 -36.41 -1.78 -8.73
C ILE A 12 -36.63 -0.31 -8.38
N CYS A 13 -35.57 0.39 -7.97
CA CYS A 13 -35.57 1.86 -7.85
C CYS A 13 -34.87 2.50 -9.06
N PHE A 14 -35.63 2.73 -10.14
CA PHE A 14 -35.18 3.56 -11.26
C PHE A 14 -35.09 5.03 -10.82
N PHE A 15 -33.89 5.52 -10.53
CA PHE A 15 -33.60 6.95 -10.45
C PHE A 15 -32.77 7.39 -11.67
N TRP A 16 -33.47 7.63 -12.78
CA TRP A 16 -32.94 8.45 -13.87
C TRP A 16 -32.94 9.91 -13.41
N ILE A 17 -31.79 10.44 -13.01
CA ILE A 17 -31.59 11.89 -12.86
C ILE A 17 -31.03 12.42 -14.17
N THR A 18 -31.68 13.47 -14.69
CA THR A 18 -31.42 14.02 -16.01
C THR A 18 -30.24 14.99 -16.03
N SER A 19 -29.46 14.91 -17.11
CA SER A 19 -28.66 15.97 -17.75
C SER A 19 -28.59 17.34 -17.06
N CYS A 20 -27.36 17.74 -16.71
CA CYS A 20 -26.88 19.10 -16.99
C CYS A 20 -25.59 18.99 -17.82
N GLY A 21 -25.69 19.21 -19.13
CA GLY A 21 -24.52 19.50 -19.95
C GLY A 21 -24.20 20.99 -19.92
N ASN A 22 -22.91 21.34 -19.95
CA ASN A 22 -22.45 22.65 -20.39
C ASN A 22 -21.41 22.49 -21.51
N SER A 23 -21.21 23.53 -22.32
CA SER A 23 -20.44 23.48 -23.56
C SER A 23 -19.33 24.53 -23.61
N GLN A 24 -18.33 24.29 -24.48
CA GLN A 24 -17.39 25.28 -25.05
C GLN A 24 -16.35 25.94 -24.11
N THR A 25 -15.15 26.35 -24.55
CA THR A 25 -14.19 25.89 -25.59
C THR A 25 -12.80 26.54 -25.29
N ASP A 26 -11.82 26.36 -26.20
CA ASP A 26 -10.75 27.34 -26.53
C ASP A 26 -9.39 27.31 -25.78
N THR A 27 -8.53 26.41 -26.24
CA THR A 27 -7.35 26.70 -27.10
C THR A 27 -6.50 27.96 -26.88
N ALA A 28 -5.21 27.77 -26.52
CA ALA A 28 -3.97 28.46 -27.01
C ALA A 28 -2.83 28.18 -25.98
N GLU A 29 -1.72 27.48 -26.28
CA GLU A 29 -0.53 27.93 -27.06
C GLU A 29 0.00 29.32 -26.61
N THR A 30 1.23 29.49 -26.08
CA THR A 30 2.50 29.41 -26.83
C THR A 30 3.76 29.37 -25.94
N GLN A 31 4.75 28.64 -26.45
CA GLN A 31 6.19 28.48 -26.15
C GLN A 31 7.01 29.70 -25.63
N THR A 32 8.11 29.43 -24.89
CA THR A 32 9.54 29.89 -25.11
C THR A 32 10.35 29.59 -23.82
N ASN A 33 11.39 28.73 -23.69
CA ASN A 33 12.59 28.32 -24.47
C ASN A 33 13.90 28.96 -23.92
N GLN A 34 15.06 28.32 -24.18
CA GLN A 34 16.45 28.57 -23.71
C GLN A 34 16.82 27.92 -22.34
N ILE A 35 17.82 27.03 -22.19
CA ILE A 35 19.27 26.98 -22.59
C ILE A 35 20.13 27.82 -21.63
N GLU A 36 21.29 27.40 -21.08
CA GLU A 36 22.11 26.17 -21.26
C GLU A 36 22.04 25.25 -20.00
N LYS A 37 23.05 24.63 -19.33
CA LYS A 37 24.54 24.54 -19.40
C LYS A 37 25.06 23.18 -18.87
N SER A 38 26.29 22.76 -19.22
CA SER A 38 26.94 21.49 -18.84
C SER A 38 28.14 21.64 -17.89
N LYS A 39 28.32 20.68 -16.93
CA LYS A 39 29.62 20.01 -16.68
C LYS A 39 29.48 18.69 -15.89
N THR A 40 30.50 17.84 -15.97
CA THR A 40 30.57 16.44 -15.46
C THR A 40 31.77 16.24 -14.51
N ALA A 41 31.70 15.15 -13.72
CA ALA A 41 32.78 14.44 -13.00
C ALA A 41 33.09 14.83 -11.53
N THR A 42 32.81 13.89 -10.62
CA THR A 42 33.77 13.06 -9.83
C THR A 42 35.24 13.55 -9.80
N ILE A 43 36.01 13.44 -8.71
CA ILE A 43 36.04 12.43 -7.64
C ILE A 43 36.30 13.07 -6.27
N GLN A 44 35.72 12.53 -5.20
CA GLN A 44 36.10 12.85 -3.81
C GLN A 44 36.73 11.61 -3.15
N GLU A 45 38.05 11.55 -3.12
CA GLU A 45 38.77 10.53 -2.34
C GLU A 45 38.86 10.95 -0.87
N THR A 46 38.29 10.15 0.03
CA THR A 46 38.67 10.15 1.45
C THR A 46 38.51 8.74 1.98
N SER A 47 39.57 7.94 1.80
CA SER A 47 39.68 6.60 2.36
C SER A 47 39.75 6.69 3.89
N THR A 48 38.79 6.09 4.59
CA THR A 48 38.97 5.73 6.01
C THR A 48 38.33 4.37 6.24
N SER A 49 39.18 3.41 6.59
CA SER A 49 38.78 2.01 6.82
C SER A 49 38.25 1.82 8.24
N THR A 50 37.42 0.79 8.42
CA THR A 50 37.10 0.18 9.73
C THR A 50 36.33 1.10 10.69
N GLN A 51 35.10 0.76 11.10
CA GLN A 51 34.92 -0.34 12.05
C GLN A 51 33.52 -0.95 12.00
N ASN A 52 33.45 -2.27 12.23
CA ASN A 52 32.20 -3.01 12.31
C ASN A 52 31.52 -2.71 13.66
N LYS A 53 30.52 -1.82 13.66
CA LYS A 53 29.74 -1.46 14.85
C LYS A 53 28.26 -1.76 14.61
N THR A 54 27.73 -2.71 15.37
CA THR A 54 26.29 -3.00 15.45
C THR A 54 25.60 -1.85 16.19
N ASP A 55 25.35 -0.74 15.49
CA ASP A 55 24.52 0.33 16.02
C ASP A 55 23.06 -0.11 16.02
N THR A 56 22.62 -0.65 17.16
CA THR A 56 21.21 -0.79 17.54
C THR A 56 20.63 0.61 17.75
N THR A 57 20.51 1.37 16.65
CA THR A 57 19.88 2.68 16.65
C THR A 57 18.40 2.46 16.88
N GLN A 58 17.97 2.61 18.13
CA GLN A 58 16.58 2.54 18.58
C GLN A 58 15.80 3.78 18.11
N THR A 59 15.75 3.99 16.80
CA THR A 59 14.82 4.91 16.16
C THR A 59 13.41 4.39 16.42
N THR A 60 12.51 5.28 16.83
CA THR A 60 11.13 4.97 17.19
C THR A 60 10.29 4.63 15.96
N VAL A 61 10.49 3.43 15.41
CA VAL A 61 9.52 2.79 14.53
C VAL A 61 8.35 2.36 15.41
N SER A 62 7.19 2.99 15.25
CA SER A 62 5.93 2.55 15.87
C SER A 62 5.76 1.05 15.64
N GLU A 63 5.59 0.27 16.70
CA GLU A 63 5.99 -1.15 16.72
C GLU A 63 5.09 -2.06 15.87
N LYS A 64 5.31 -2.05 14.55
CA LYS A 64 4.61 -2.89 13.58
C LYS A 64 4.84 -4.38 13.93
N PRO A 65 3.78 -5.18 14.12
CA PRO A 65 3.91 -6.55 14.60
C PRO A 65 4.65 -7.42 13.58
N LYS A 66 5.61 -8.23 14.06
CA LYS A 66 6.41 -9.17 13.25
C LYS A 66 5.76 -10.56 13.17
N ILE A 67 4.87 -10.86 14.10
CA ILE A 67 4.08 -12.09 14.21
C ILE A 67 2.66 -11.67 14.57
N GLY A 68 1.66 -12.30 13.97
CA GLY A 68 0.25 -12.07 14.29
C GLY A 68 -0.68 -13.02 13.55
N THR A 69 -1.97 -12.99 13.87
CA THR A 69 -3.02 -13.68 13.13
C THR A 69 -3.64 -12.71 12.13
N VAL A 70 -3.70 -13.09 10.85
CA VAL A 70 -4.37 -12.26 9.83
C VAL A 70 -5.88 -12.34 10.03
N LYS A 71 -6.47 -11.25 10.52
CA LYS A 71 -7.92 -11.11 10.66
C LYS A 71 -8.56 -10.81 9.31
N GLU A 72 -7.94 -9.90 8.55
CA GLU A 72 -8.48 -9.38 7.30
C GLU A 72 -7.35 -8.92 6.36
N LEU A 73 -7.62 -9.01 5.06
CA LEU A 73 -6.84 -8.40 3.98
C LEU A 73 -7.82 -7.70 3.05
N VAL A 74 -7.62 -6.42 2.77
CA VAL A 74 -8.47 -5.61 1.89
C VAL A 74 -7.61 -5.04 0.77
N ASN A 75 -7.94 -5.37 -0.47
CA ASN A 75 -7.29 -4.77 -1.63
C ASN A 75 -7.79 -3.34 -1.78
N GLY A 76 -6.95 -2.36 -1.42
CA GLY A 76 -7.30 -0.95 -1.36
C GLY A 76 -6.64 -0.11 -2.46
N ASP A 77 -6.94 1.18 -2.46
CA ASP A 77 -6.64 2.05 -3.60
C ASP A 77 -5.15 2.28 -3.90
N LEU A 78 -4.30 2.18 -2.87
CA LEU A 78 -2.87 2.54 -2.92
C LEU A 78 -1.94 1.40 -2.46
N MET A 79 -2.49 0.41 -1.75
CA MET A 79 -1.80 -0.76 -1.21
C MET A 79 -2.83 -1.82 -0.78
N CYS A 80 -2.36 -3.02 -0.46
CA CYS A 80 -3.15 -3.97 0.31
C CYS A 80 -3.17 -3.52 1.79
N TYR A 81 -4.33 -3.47 2.43
CA TYR A 81 -4.45 -3.21 3.87
C TYR A 81 -4.59 -4.52 4.63
N ALA A 82 -3.71 -4.78 5.57
CA ALA A 82 -3.70 -5.99 6.39
C ALA A 82 -4.05 -5.67 7.84
N THR A 83 -5.03 -6.40 8.39
CA THR A 83 -5.41 -6.29 9.80
C THR A 83 -4.88 -7.51 10.55
N LEU A 84 -3.88 -7.27 11.41
CA LEU A 84 -3.16 -8.30 12.17
C LEU A 84 -3.51 -8.22 13.66
N ILE A 85 -3.86 -9.34 14.28
CA ILE A 85 -3.94 -9.46 15.74
C ILE A 85 -2.59 -9.98 16.26
N ASP A 86 -1.89 -9.21 17.09
CA ASP A 86 -0.57 -9.60 17.62
C ASP A 86 -0.65 -10.65 18.74
N GLU A 87 0.50 -11.01 19.32
CA GLU A 87 0.58 -12.01 20.39
C GLU A 87 0.03 -11.52 21.75
N ASN A 88 -0.22 -10.21 21.88
CA ASN A 88 -0.90 -9.59 23.04
C ASN A 88 -2.42 -9.49 22.82
N GLY A 89 -2.94 -9.85 21.64
CA GLY A 89 -4.33 -9.64 21.25
C GLY A 89 -4.66 -8.22 20.76
N THR A 90 -3.65 -7.38 20.53
CA THR A 90 -3.84 -6.02 20.00
C THR A 90 -4.02 -6.07 18.48
N GLU A 91 -4.97 -5.29 17.97
CA GLU A 91 -5.30 -5.25 16.55
C GLU A 91 -4.57 -4.10 15.84
N HIS A 92 -3.78 -4.43 14.83
CA HIS A 92 -2.91 -3.52 14.08
C HIS A 92 -3.33 -3.50 12.61
N ASN A 93 -3.68 -2.33 12.08
CA ASN A 93 -3.83 -2.13 10.65
C ASN A 93 -2.49 -1.67 10.04
N VAL A 94 -1.99 -2.40 9.04
CA VAL A 94 -0.69 -2.16 8.41
C VAL A 94 -0.76 -2.36 6.90
N GLY A 95 0.02 -1.55 6.16
CA GLY A 95 0.17 -1.72 4.72
C GLY A 95 0.90 -3.02 4.33
N ALA A 96 0.48 -3.58 3.20
CA ALA A 96 1.03 -4.75 2.55
C ALA A 96 1.09 -4.52 1.02
N SER A 97 1.92 -5.28 0.31
CA SER A 97 1.95 -5.24 -1.14
C SER A 97 0.75 -5.98 -1.76
N PHE A 98 0.41 -5.67 -3.01
CA PHE A 98 -0.80 -6.19 -3.66
C PHE A 98 -0.80 -7.73 -3.82
N GLU A 99 0.39 -8.34 -3.91
CA GLU A 99 0.59 -9.78 -3.97
C GLU A 99 0.04 -10.48 -2.71
N ILE A 100 0.17 -9.86 -1.53
CA ILE A 100 -0.37 -10.40 -0.27
C ILE A 100 -1.90 -10.45 -0.32
N CYS A 101 -2.55 -9.46 -0.95
CA CYS A 101 -4.00 -9.46 -1.15
C CYS A 101 -4.45 -10.48 -2.22
N ALA A 102 -3.63 -10.74 -3.24
CA ALA A 102 -3.91 -11.82 -4.21
C ALA A 102 -3.94 -13.22 -3.54
N GLU A 103 -3.18 -13.40 -2.45
CA GLU A 103 -3.16 -14.62 -1.63
C GLU A 103 -4.10 -14.57 -0.41
N GLN A 104 -5.11 -13.68 -0.38
CA GLN A 104 -6.01 -13.50 0.78
C GLN A 104 -6.58 -14.81 1.35
N ALA A 105 -7.04 -15.73 0.49
CA ALA A 105 -7.62 -17.02 0.89
C ALA A 105 -6.60 -17.97 1.56
N THR A 106 -5.30 -17.77 1.33
CA THR A 106 -4.20 -18.53 1.95
C THR A 106 -3.94 -18.06 3.38
N PHE A 107 -3.92 -16.73 3.60
CA PHE A 107 -3.41 -16.11 4.83
C PHE A 107 -4.48 -15.77 5.87
N VAL A 108 -5.73 -15.46 5.49
CA VAL A 108 -6.79 -15.10 6.45
C VAL A 108 -7.06 -16.25 7.44
N ASN A 109 -7.23 -15.89 8.72
CA ASN A 109 -7.31 -16.78 9.87
C ASN A 109 -6.09 -17.70 10.09
N LYS A 110 -4.90 -17.32 9.58
CA LYS A 110 -3.62 -17.99 9.91
C LYS A 110 -2.76 -17.12 10.81
N LYS A 111 -2.06 -17.75 11.75
CA LYS A 111 -0.92 -17.12 12.42
C LYS A 111 0.26 -17.10 11.44
N VAL A 112 0.83 -15.92 11.23
CA VAL A 112 1.90 -15.67 10.27
C VAL A 112 3.07 -14.95 10.92
N ARG A 113 4.26 -15.17 10.37
CA ARG A 113 5.39 -14.24 10.46
C ARG A 113 5.33 -13.31 9.25
N VAL A 114 5.46 -12.01 9.48
CA VAL A 114 5.39 -11.00 8.41
C VAL A 114 6.74 -10.31 8.24
N PHE A 115 7.09 -9.98 6.99
CA PHE A 115 8.34 -9.32 6.64
C PHE A 115 8.04 -8.00 5.93
N TYR A 116 8.57 -6.90 6.48
CA TYR A 116 8.39 -5.57 5.95
C TYR A 116 9.55 -5.15 5.04
N LYS A 117 9.26 -4.47 3.93
CA LYS A 117 10.21 -3.76 3.09
C LYS A 117 9.79 -2.30 2.94
N LEU A 118 10.76 -1.41 2.79
CA LEU A 118 10.51 0.02 2.59
C LEU A 118 10.25 0.28 1.10
N GLU A 119 8.99 0.54 0.74
CA GLU A 119 8.57 0.79 -0.64
C GLU A 119 8.20 2.27 -0.86
N SER A 120 8.04 2.68 -2.13
CA SER A 120 7.30 3.91 -2.45
C SER A 120 5.82 3.59 -2.55
N VAL A 121 5.00 4.36 -1.85
CA VAL A 121 3.54 4.38 -1.97
C VAL A 121 3.13 5.73 -2.54
N ASN A 122 2.29 5.74 -3.58
CA ASN A 122 1.72 6.97 -4.13
C ASN A 122 0.67 7.52 -3.16
N ASP A 123 0.59 8.84 -2.98
CA ASP A 123 -0.40 9.43 -2.06
C ASP A 123 -1.84 9.45 -2.62
N CYS A 124 -2.04 9.11 -3.90
CA CYS A 124 -3.35 9.00 -4.56
C CYS A 124 -3.27 8.21 -5.89
N GLN A 125 -4.42 7.88 -6.50
CA GLN A 125 -4.53 7.10 -7.75
C GLN A 125 -4.51 7.92 -9.06
N SER A 126 -4.67 9.24 -8.98
CA SER A 126 -4.79 10.12 -10.16
C SER A 126 -3.42 10.55 -10.71
N ALA A 127 -3.39 11.42 -11.72
CA ALA A 127 -2.18 12.09 -12.19
C ALA A 127 -1.96 13.46 -11.51
N GLU A 128 -3.00 14.30 -11.42
CA GLU A 128 -2.85 15.68 -10.89
C GLU A 128 -3.93 16.06 -9.87
N PRO A 129 -3.60 16.81 -8.80
CA PRO A 129 -2.25 17.15 -8.31
C PRO A 129 -1.65 15.97 -7.51
N CYS A 130 -1.24 14.89 -8.19
CA CYS A 130 -1.01 13.56 -7.61
C CYS A 130 0.38 13.01 -7.98
N GLY A 131 1.42 13.81 -7.70
CA GLY A 131 2.81 13.50 -8.06
C GLY A 131 3.74 13.17 -6.88
N LYS A 132 3.21 12.86 -5.70
CA LYS A 132 3.99 12.56 -4.49
C LYS A 132 3.96 11.07 -4.17
N THR A 133 5.12 10.54 -3.78
CA THR A 133 5.23 9.21 -3.16
C THR A 133 5.92 9.34 -1.82
N ARG A 134 5.42 8.62 -0.82
CA ARG A 134 6.03 8.50 0.50
C ARG A 134 6.74 7.15 0.63
N LYS A 135 7.73 7.08 1.52
CA LYS A 135 8.38 5.82 1.88
C LYS A 135 7.66 5.18 3.06
N GLU A 136 7.14 3.97 2.85
CA GLU A 136 6.36 3.26 3.87
C GLU A 136 6.79 1.78 3.96
N TYR A 137 6.78 1.25 5.18
CA TYR A 137 7.07 -0.16 5.46
C TYR A 137 5.82 -1.00 5.20
N LEU A 138 5.80 -1.66 4.04
CA LEU A 138 4.76 -2.60 3.62
C LEU A 138 5.19 -4.05 3.88
N ILE A 139 4.24 -4.92 4.25
CA ILE A 139 4.46 -6.37 4.24
C ILE A 139 4.60 -6.85 2.80
N THR A 140 5.77 -7.42 2.46
CA THR A 140 6.05 -8.00 1.13
C THR A 140 6.20 -9.53 1.15
N LYS A 141 6.12 -10.15 2.34
CA LYS A 141 6.08 -11.60 2.51
C LYS A 141 5.34 -11.96 3.80
N MET A 142 4.53 -13.02 3.74
CA MET A 142 3.97 -13.72 4.90
C MET A 142 4.42 -15.18 4.89
N GLU A 143 4.69 -15.73 6.07
CA GLU A 143 5.00 -17.16 6.27
C GLU A 143 4.05 -17.73 7.32
N ILE A 144 3.24 -18.74 6.96
CA ILE A 144 2.32 -19.38 7.90
C ILE A 144 3.10 -20.15 8.96
N LEU A 145 2.90 -19.77 10.22
CA LEU A 145 3.41 -20.49 11.37
C LEU A 145 2.42 -21.63 11.68
N LYS A 146 2.90 -22.87 11.59
CA LYS A 146 2.13 -24.04 12.03
C LYS A 146 1.97 -24.00 13.56
N PRO A 147 0.82 -24.41 14.11
CA PRO A 147 0.78 -24.80 15.51
C PRO A 147 1.68 -26.02 15.72
N ASN A 148 2.35 -26.08 16.87
CA ASN A 148 3.04 -27.27 17.39
C ASN A 148 2.07 -28.11 18.22
#